data_AF-A0A8C9VPT5-F1
#
_entry.id   AF-A0A8C9VPT5-F1
#
_cell.length_a   1.000
_cell.length_b   1.000
_cell.length_c   1.000
_cell.angle_alpha   90.00
_cell.angle_beta   90.00
_cell.angle_gamma   90.00
#
_symmetry.space_group_name_H-M   'P 1'
#
loop_
_entity.id
_entity.type
_entity.pdbx_description
1 polymer ?
#
loop_
_entity_poly.entity_id
_entity_poly.type
_entity_poly.pdbx_seq_one_letter_code
_entity_poly.pdbx_strand_id
1 'polypeptide(L)'
;MADLGKKYCVNCLADVTNLRLRCTDCQDIELCPECFSAGAEIGNHRRWHGYQQVDGGRFTLWGPEAEGGWTSREEQLLLDAIEQYGFGNWEDMATHVGASRTPQEVMDHYVSMYIHGNLGKACIPDSIPNRVTDHTCPNGGPLSPSLTTPLPPLDISVAEQQQLGYMPLRDDYEIEYDQDAEKLISGLSVNYDDDDVEIEMKRAHVDMYVRKLRERQRRKNIARDYNLVPAFLGKDKKDKEKEKPALGGGASGAAAGGGGAGGAAAASSTAPSATAGSSGAPPAPKRKITKEEKEQRLKLRALCQFMAHREFEEFFENMHKERVLRAKVRELQRYRRNGITKLDESAEYEAARHKREKRKENKSVAQSKRGSGAGAGAGGGTAGGGTAGIKEEGKDSEFSAIENLSGFELLSDREKVLCTSLNLSPMRYVTVKTIIIKDHLQKRQGIPAKSRLPSYLDKVLKKRILNFLTESGWISRDSS
;
A
#
# COMPACT_ATOMS: atom_id res chain seq x y z
N MET A 1 27.40 -20.50 7.34
CA MET A 1 28.42 -21.37 7.98
C MET A 1 27.77 -22.06 9.17
N ALA A 2 28.28 -23.23 9.58
CA ALA A 2 27.56 -24.23 10.36
C ALA A 2 26.83 -23.67 11.60
N ASP A 3 25.51 -23.88 11.62
CA ASP A 3 24.70 -23.83 12.82
C ASP A 3 25.33 -24.79 13.85
N LEU A 4 26.05 -24.23 14.82
CA LEU A 4 26.69 -24.98 15.90
C LEU A 4 25.60 -25.34 16.91
N GLY A 5 24.67 -26.19 16.48
CA GLY A 5 23.75 -26.88 17.36
C GLY A 5 24.52 -27.57 18.49
N LYS A 6 23.85 -27.76 19.63
CA LYS A 6 24.46 -28.30 20.84
C LYS A 6 25.30 -29.54 20.54
N LYS A 7 26.55 -29.53 20.99
CA LYS A 7 27.50 -30.64 20.85
C LYS A 7 27.66 -31.32 22.20
N TYR A 8 27.79 -32.63 22.17
CA TYR A 8 27.89 -33.46 23.36
C TYR A 8 29.14 -34.33 23.31
N CYS A 9 29.80 -34.49 24.46
CA CYS A 9 30.91 -35.42 24.61
C CYS A 9 30.42 -36.83 24.32
N VAL A 10 31.08 -37.53 23.40
CA VAL A 10 30.67 -38.91 23.02
C VAL A 10 30.78 -39.88 24.20
N ASN A 11 31.67 -39.60 25.18
CA ASN A 11 31.89 -40.47 26.33
C ASN A 11 30.86 -40.25 27.46
N CYS A 12 30.78 -39.02 27.97
CA CYS A 12 30.00 -38.70 29.17
C CYS A 12 28.70 -37.94 28.89
N LEU A 13 28.42 -37.63 27.61
CA LEU A 13 27.25 -36.87 27.15
C LEU A 13 27.15 -35.44 27.71
N ALA A 14 28.22 -34.92 28.34
CA ALA A 14 28.29 -33.52 28.77
C ALA A 14 28.24 -32.57 27.57
N ASP A 15 27.65 -31.37 27.75
CA ASP A 15 27.64 -30.32 26.73
C ASP A 15 29.07 -29.80 26.50
N VAL A 16 29.54 -29.89 25.25
CA VAL A 16 30.87 -29.47 24.80
C VAL A 16 30.79 -28.46 23.65
N THR A 17 29.65 -27.80 23.49
CA THR A 17 29.41 -26.79 22.44
C THR A 17 30.47 -25.69 22.46
N ASN A 18 30.92 -25.33 23.66
CA ASN A 18 31.85 -24.24 23.90
C ASN A 18 33.34 -24.59 23.76
N LEU A 19 33.73 -25.80 24.12
CA LEU A 19 35.12 -26.26 24.03
C LEU A 19 35.11 -27.78 23.95
N ARG A 20 35.71 -28.32 22.89
CA ARG A 20 35.83 -29.77 22.68
C ARG A 20 37.10 -30.12 21.96
N LEU A 21 37.54 -31.36 22.16
CA LEU A 21 38.64 -31.95 21.43
C LEU A 21 38.06 -32.91 20.39
N ARG A 22 38.21 -32.56 19.13
CA ARG A 22 37.79 -33.39 18.00
C ARG A 22 38.95 -34.29 17.60
N CYS A 23 38.71 -35.60 17.54
CA CYS A 23 39.69 -36.52 16.98
C CYS A 23 39.86 -36.25 15.47
N THR A 24 41.10 -36.22 14.98
CA THR A 24 41.39 -36.05 13.54
C THR A 24 41.31 -37.36 12.76
N ASP A 25 41.37 -38.49 13.46
CA ASP A 25 41.51 -39.81 12.86
C ASP A 25 40.17 -40.57 12.86
N CYS A 26 39.26 -40.20 13.77
CA CYS A 26 37.93 -40.78 13.89
C CYS A 26 36.85 -39.77 13.51
N GLN A 27 35.87 -40.20 12.71
CA GLN A 27 34.68 -39.40 12.44
C GLN A 27 33.82 -39.28 13.69
N ASP A 28 33.29 -38.08 13.92
CA ASP A 28 32.32 -37.76 14.97
C ASP A 28 32.74 -38.05 16.41
N ILE A 29 34.04 -38.21 16.67
CA ILE A 29 34.57 -38.29 18.04
C ILE A 29 34.91 -36.89 18.54
N GLU A 30 34.05 -36.36 19.41
CA GLU A 30 34.25 -35.13 20.14
C GLU A 30 34.24 -35.42 21.65
N LEU A 31 35.33 -35.08 22.33
CA LEU A 31 35.51 -35.31 23.76
C LEU A 31 35.50 -33.99 24.54
N CYS A 32 34.95 -34.01 25.75
CA CYS A 32 35.16 -32.94 26.71
C CYS A 32 36.62 -32.95 27.22
N PRO A 33 37.15 -31.83 27.73
CA PRO A 33 38.50 -31.75 28.29
C PRO A 33 38.77 -32.80 29.37
N GLU A 34 37.78 -33.14 30.18
CA GLU A 34 37.90 -34.13 31.26
C GLU A 34 38.03 -35.55 30.70
N CYS A 35 37.22 -35.94 29.71
CA CYS A 35 37.30 -37.26 29.10
C CYS A 35 38.56 -37.44 28.25
N PHE A 36 39.00 -36.37 27.59
CA PHE A 36 40.26 -36.36 26.87
C PHE A 36 41.45 -36.53 27.83
N SER A 37 41.49 -35.77 28.93
CA SER A 37 42.59 -35.88 29.92
C SER A 37 42.59 -37.19 30.68
N ALA A 38 41.42 -37.82 30.88
CA ALA A 38 41.29 -39.17 31.41
C ALA A 38 41.69 -40.27 30.42
N GLY A 39 41.96 -39.93 29.15
CA GLY A 39 42.34 -40.89 28.10
C GLY A 39 41.18 -41.80 27.68
N ALA A 40 39.95 -41.29 27.61
CA ALA A 40 38.78 -42.07 27.24
C ALA A 40 38.89 -42.67 25.82
N GLU A 41 38.63 -43.97 25.70
CA GLU A 41 38.66 -44.73 24.44
C GLU A 41 37.29 -45.35 24.18
N ILE A 42 36.77 -45.23 22.96
CA ILE A 42 35.41 -45.69 22.59
C ILE A 42 35.45 -46.37 21.21
N GLY A 43 35.02 -47.62 21.13
CA GLY A 43 35.04 -48.38 19.89
C GLY A 43 36.44 -48.45 19.27
N ASN A 44 36.61 -47.90 18.07
CA ASN A 44 37.89 -47.84 17.35
C ASN A 44 38.74 -46.60 17.71
N HIS A 45 38.20 -45.67 18.50
CA HIS A 45 38.95 -44.52 18.97
C HIS A 45 40.03 -44.93 19.97
N ARG A 46 41.21 -44.31 19.89
CA ARG A 46 42.33 -44.53 20.81
C ARG A 46 42.90 -43.20 21.28
N ARG A 47 43.39 -43.17 22.52
CA ARG A 47 43.88 -41.95 23.17
C ARG A 47 45.11 -41.32 22.49
N TRP A 48 45.77 -42.06 21.62
CA TRP A 48 46.97 -41.65 20.89
C TRP A 48 46.67 -41.13 19.47
N HIS A 49 45.40 -41.05 19.07
CA HIS A 49 45.02 -40.40 17.82
C HIS A 49 45.38 -38.90 17.83
N GLY A 50 45.41 -38.28 16.65
CA GLY A 50 45.49 -36.83 16.55
C GLY A 50 44.20 -36.15 17.05
N TYR A 51 44.34 -34.94 17.59
CA TYR A 51 43.21 -34.13 18.06
C TYR A 51 43.35 -32.68 17.62
N GLN A 52 42.21 -32.05 17.35
CA GLN A 52 42.06 -30.62 17.12
C GLN A 52 41.21 -30.02 18.25
N GLN A 53 41.71 -28.96 18.87
CA GLN A 53 40.92 -28.14 19.78
C GLN A 53 39.92 -27.32 18.96
N VAL A 54 38.64 -27.43 19.31
CA VAL A 54 37.58 -26.65 18.70
C VAL A 54 36.99 -25.72 19.77
N ASP A 55 37.26 -24.43 19.61
CA ASP A 55 36.69 -23.36 20.44
C ASP A 55 35.32 -22.95 19.88
N GLY A 56 34.33 -22.81 20.76
CA GLY A 56 32.98 -22.38 20.43
C GLY A 56 32.82 -20.88 20.21
N GLY A 57 33.92 -20.12 20.19
CA GLY A 57 33.96 -18.67 19.94
C GLY A 57 34.11 -17.83 21.20
N ARG A 58 34.74 -18.35 22.27
CA ARG A 58 34.90 -17.65 23.56
C ARG A 58 36.02 -16.61 23.58
N PHE A 59 36.92 -16.61 22.61
CA PHE A 59 37.98 -15.62 22.51
C PHE A 59 37.44 -14.26 22.04
N THR A 60 38.14 -13.17 22.34
CA THR A 60 37.78 -11.82 21.90
C THR A 60 38.51 -11.46 20.61
N LEU A 61 37.82 -10.88 19.63
CA LEU A 61 38.43 -10.51 18.33
C LEU A 61 39.28 -9.24 18.43
N TRP A 62 38.87 -8.30 19.27
CA TRP A 62 39.46 -6.97 19.40
C TRP A 62 40.54 -6.88 20.48
N GLY A 63 40.96 -8.03 21.01
CA GLY A 63 41.97 -8.14 22.07
C GLY A 63 41.37 -8.10 23.48
N PRO A 64 42.21 -8.33 24.51
CA PRO A 64 41.78 -8.33 25.91
C PRO A 64 41.49 -6.93 26.47
N GLU A 65 41.92 -5.88 25.78
CA GLU A 65 41.71 -4.46 26.16
C GLU A 65 40.44 -3.87 25.55
N ALA A 66 39.76 -4.59 24.64
CA ALA A 66 38.51 -4.12 24.05
C ALA A 66 37.40 -4.08 25.10
N GLU A 67 36.80 -2.90 25.29
CA GLU A 67 35.77 -2.66 26.29
C GLU A 67 34.59 -3.64 26.13
N GLY A 68 34.09 -4.13 27.27
CA GLY A 68 32.85 -4.92 27.31
C GLY A 68 32.98 -6.42 27.02
N GLY A 69 34.18 -6.97 26.78
CA GLY A 69 34.42 -8.42 26.78
C GLY A 69 33.66 -9.19 25.67
N TRP A 70 33.48 -8.58 24.51
CA TRP A 70 32.78 -9.17 23.38
C TRP A 70 33.50 -10.41 22.84
N THR A 71 32.78 -11.54 22.87
CA THR A 71 33.29 -12.81 22.35
C THR A 71 33.11 -12.89 20.85
N SER A 72 33.98 -13.62 20.15
CA SER A 72 33.86 -13.82 18.69
C SER A 72 32.50 -14.41 18.29
N ARG A 73 31.86 -15.18 19.18
CA ARG A 73 30.49 -15.67 18.98
C ARG A 73 29.47 -14.53 19.00
N GLU A 74 29.54 -13.63 19.98
CA GLU A 74 28.66 -12.46 20.04
C GLU A 74 28.87 -11.55 18.82
N GLU A 75 30.12 -11.40 18.37
CA GLU A 75 30.46 -10.62 17.17
C GLU A 75 29.84 -11.23 15.91
N GLN A 76 29.91 -12.55 15.76
CA GLN A 76 29.27 -13.22 14.63
C GLN A 76 27.74 -13.05 14.67
N LEU A 77 27.12 -13.26 15.83
CA LEU A 77 25.67 -13.08 15.99
C LEU A 77 25.24 -11.62 15.74
N LEU A 78 26.08 -10.65 16.10
CA LEU A 78 25.85 -9.24 15.81
C LEU A 78 25.82 -8.97 14.30
N LEU A 79 26.77 -9.55 13.56
CA LEU A 79 26.83 -9.42 12.10
C LEU A 79 25.68 -10.16 11.40
N ASP A 80 25.28 -11.32 11.90
CA ASP A 80 24.09 -12.02 11.40
C ASP A 80 22.80 -11.20 11.69
N ALA A 81 22.72 -10.58 12.88
CA ALA A 81 21.59 -9.77 13.29
C ALA A 81 21.46 -8.46 12.50
N ILE A 82 22.55 -7.76 12.21
CA ILE A 82 22.50 -6.53 11.39
C ILE A 82 22.07 -6.85 9.95
N GLU A 83 22.50 -7.99 9.41
CA GLU A 83 22.06 -8.45 8.08
C GLU A 83 20.56 -8.80 8.09
N GLN A 84 20.07 -9.44 9.16
CA GLN A 84 18.68 -9.89 9.24
C GLN A 84 17.68 -8.76 9.55
N TYR A 85 17.99 -7.89 10.51
CA TYR A 85 17.05 -6.87 11.02
C TYR A 85 17.32 -5.46 10.49
N GLY A 86 18.51 -5.23 9.94
CA GLY A 86 18.93 -3.93 9.44
C GLY A 86 19.38 -2.95 10.54
N PHE A 87 20.16 -1.96 10.11
CA PHE A 87 20.70 -0.92 10.98
C PHE A 87 19.60 -0.06 11.63
N GLY A 88 19.68 0.12 12.94
CA GLY A 88 18.73 0.92 13.73
C GLY A 88 17.73 0.09 14.53
N ASN A 89 17.52 -1.18 14.21
CA ASN A 89 16.64 -2.07 14.97
C ASN A 89 17.38 -2.78 16.13
N TRP A 90 17.91 -1.98 17.07
CA TRP A 90 18.79 -2.46 18.14
C TRP A 90 18.09 -3.38 19.15
N GLU A 91 16.78 -3.26 19.31
CA GLU A 91 15.95 -4.12 20.18
C GLU A 91 15.98 -5.59 19.72
N ASP A 92 15.63 -5.82 18.46
CA ASP A 92 15.64 -7.17 17.89
C ASP A 92 17.07 -7.71 17.75
N MET A 93 18.03 -6.85 17.40
CA MET A 93 19.44 -7.23 17.32
C MET A 93 20.01 -7.70 18.66
N ALA A 94 19.74 -6.99 19.76
CA ALA A 94 20.20 -7.40 21.09
C ALA A 94 19.60 -8.75 21.51
N THR A 95 18.32 -8.96 21.19
CA THR A 95 17.66 -10.24 21.45
C THR A 95 18.33 -11.40 20.69
N HIS A 96 18.82 -11.14 19.47
CA HIS A 96 19.54 -12.15 18.66
C HIS A 96 20.98 -12.39 19.16
N VAL A 97 21.73 -11.33 19.49
CA VAL A 97 23.11 -11.45 20.02
C VAL A 97 23.13 -12.23 21.33
N GLY A 98 22.16 -11.98 22.21
CA GLY A 98 21.94 -12.74 23.43
C GLY A 98 21.50 -11.87 24.60
N ALA A 99 20.83 -12.49 25.57
CA ALA A 99 20.25 -11.81 26.73
C ALA A 99 21.27 -11.11 27.66
N SER A 100 22.58 -11.30 27.45
CA SER A 100 23.65 -10.63 28.18
C SER A 100 23.96 -9.22 27.68
N ARG A 101 23.39 -8.78 26.55
CA ARG A 101 23.65 -7.47 25.94
C ARG A 101 22.38 -6.64 25.86
N THR A 102 22.49 -5.37 26.23
CA THR A 102 21.42 -4.39 26.04
C THR A 102 21.43 -3.82 24.62
N PRO A 103 20.29 -3.33 24.10
CA PRO A 103 20.23 -2.64 22.80
C PRO A 103 21.24 -1.49 22.69
N GLN A 104 21.46 -0.75 23.78
CA GLN A 104 22.41 0.35 23.82
C GLN A 104 23.85 -0.13 23.69
N GLU A 105 24.25 -1.17 24.43
CA GLU A 105 25.60 -1.74 24.30
C GLU A 105 25.87 -2.32 22.91
N VAL A 106 24.86 -2.95 22.30
CA VAL A 106 24.94 -3.47 20.94
C VAL A 106 25.13 -2.35 19.92
N MET A 107 24.36 -1.26 20.05
CA MET A 107 24.50 -0.07 19.21
C MET A 107 25.89 0.54 19.36
N ASP A 108 26.30 0.84 20.59
CA ASP A 108 27.56 1.53 20.88
C ASP A 108 28.75 0.71 20.41
N HIS A 109 28.73 -0.61 20.63
CA HIS A 109 29.77 -1.51 20.14
C HIS A 109 29.83 -1.54 18.61
N TYR A 110 28.69 -1.71 17.93
CA TYR A 110 28.65 -1.74 16.47
C TYR A 110 29.17 -0.43 15.86
N VAL A 111 28.69 0.70 16.38
CA VAL A 111 29.09 2.03 15.92
C VAL A 111 30.57 2.30 16.19
N SER A 112 31.07 1.99 17.38
CA SER A 112 32.47 2.20 17.75
C SER A 112 33.42 1.32 16.91
N MET A 113 33.14 0.02 16.80
CA MET A 113 34.07 -0.94 16.22
C MET A 113 33.97 -1.06 14.69
N TYR A 114 32.75 -1.06 14.15
CA TYR A 114 32.51 -1.30 12.73
C TYR A 114 32.32 -0.01 11.93
N ILE A 115 31.72 1.03 12.49
CA ILE A 115 31.46 2.29 11.77
C ILE A 115 32.59 3.31 11.95
N HIS A 116 33.04 3.55 13.19
CA HIS A 116 34.08 4.51 13.50
C HIS A 116 35.46 3.88 13.73
N GLY A 117 35.51 2.56 13.86
CA GLY A 117 36.72 1.79 14.02
C GLY A 117 37.51 1.64 12.72
N ASN A 118 38.54 0.81 12.76
CA ASN A 118 39.44 0.62 11.62
C ASN A 118 38.73 0.04 10.39
N LEU A 119 37.74 -0.83 10.59
CA LEU A 119 36.91 -1.37 9.51
C LEU A 119 36.14 -0.26 8.80
N GLY A 120 35.41 0.56 9.54
CA GLY A 120 34.62 1.65 8.97
C GLY A 120 35.49 2.65 8.22
N LYS A 121 36.65 3.02 8.78
CA LYS A 121 37.63 3.89 8.10
C LYS A 121 38.16 3.31 6.79
N ALA A 122 38.28 1.98 6.69
CA ALA A 122 38.77 1.32 5.49
C ALA A 122 37.68 1.08 4.45
N CYS A 123 36.44 0.86 4.88
CA CYS A 123 35.33 0.43 4.03
C CYS A 123 34.36 1.56 3.65
N ILE A 124 34.25 2.62 4.46
CA ILE A 124 33.34 3.75 4.24
C ILE A 124 34.12 4.86 3.53
N PRO A 125 33.68 5.31 2.34
CA PRO A 125 34.36 6.39 1.63
C PRO A 125 34.22 7.73 2.36
N ASP A 126 35.28 8.54 2.35
CA ASP A 126 35.31 9.89 2.96
C ASP A 126 34.19 10.81 2.43
N SER A 127 33.79 10.60 1.18
CA SER A 127 32.68 11.27 0.54
C SER A 127 31.55 10.27 0.29
N ILE A 128 30.47 10.40 1.05
CA ILE A 128 29.24 9.64 0.82
C ILE A 128 28.43 10.38 -0.26
N PRO A 129 28.31 9.84 -1.49
CA PRO A 129 27.44 10.42 -2.50
C PRO A 129 25.99 10.35 -2.03
N ASN A 130 25.22 11.44 -2.24
CA ASN A 130 23.84 11.60 -1.76
C ASN A 130 23.69 11.59 -0.23
N ARG A 131 24.42 12.49 0.45
CA ARG A 131 24.25 12.73 1.89
C ARG A 131 22.76 12.95 2.20
N VAL A 132 22.16 12.00 2.92
CA VAL A 132 20.78 12.11 3.39
C VAL A 132 20.77 13.22 4.43
N THR A 133 20.05 14.30 4.13
CA THR A 133 19.84 15.38 5.10
C THR A 133 18.79 14.93 6.10
N ASP A 134 19.20 14.78 7.36
CA ASP A 134 18.26 14.57 8.45
C ASP A 134 17.43 15.85 8.66
N HIS A 135 16.14 15.78 8.33
CA HIS A 135 15.19 16.87 8.53
C HIS A 135 14.50 16.85 9.90
N THR A 136 14.93 15.94 10.79
CA THR A 136 14.38 15.73 12.14
C THR A 136 15.15 16.55 13.20
N CYS A 137 16.01 17.48 12.78
CA CYS A 137 16.83 18.28 13.68
C CYS A 137 16.00 19.17 14.64
N PRO A 138 16.38 19.25 15.93
CA PRO A 138 15.67 20.01 16.96
C PRO A 138 15.95 21.53 16.93
N ASN A 139 16.72 22.03 15.94
CA ASN A 139 17.14 23.44 15.85
C ASN A 139 16.02 24.41 15.44
N GLY A 140 14.75 24.08 15.69
CA GLY A 140 13.61 24.97 15.43
C GLY A 140 13.42 25.34 13.95
N GLY A 141 14.10 24.65 13.04
CA GLY A 141 13.84 24.76 11.62
C GLY A 141 12.53 24.05 11.27
N PRO A 142 11.79 24.51 10.24
CA PRO A 142 10.60 23.80 9.78
C PRO A 142 10.99 22.38 9.35
N LEU A 143 10.28 21.38 9.87
CA LEU A 143 10.36 19.99 9.43
C LEU A 143 10.21 19.98 7.91
N SER A 144 11.16 19.45 7.14
CA SER A 144 11.17 19.45 5.67
C SER A 144 11.22 20.84 4.99
N PRO A 145 12.15 21.07 4.04
CA PRO A 145 12.19 22.28 3.22
C PRO A 145 10.88 22.56 2.46
N SER A 146 10.07 21.53 2.21
CA SER A 146 8.75 21.64 1.57
C SER A 146 7.65 22.22 2.47
N LEU A 147 7.86 22.29 3.80
CA LEU A 147 6.95 22.89 4.78
C LEU A 147 7.40 24.30 5.21
N THR A 148 8.44 24.87 4.58
CA THR A 148 9.02 26.18 4.96
C THR A 148 8.17 27.39 4.61
N THR A 149 7.05 27.21 3.91
CA THR A 149 6.11 28.33 3.70
C THR A 149 5.22 28.42 4.93
N PRO A 150 5.34 29.45 5.79
CA PRO A 150 4.40 29.64 6.90
C PRO A 150 2.99 29.70 6.31
N LEU A 151 2.19 28.70 6.67
CA LEU A 151 0.82 28.59 6.18
C LEU A 151 0.00 29.73 6.79
N PRO A 152 -0.82 30.44 5.99
CA PRO A 152 -1.72 31.43 6.55
C PRO A 152 -2.63 30.74 7.59
N PRO A 153 -2.84 31.35 8.76
CA PRO A 153 -3.65 30.74 9.81
C PRO A 153 -5.08 30.55 9.31
N LEU A 154 -5.54 29.30 9.32
CA LEU A 154 -6.90 28.91 8.98
C LEU A 154 -7.69 28.68 10.28
N ASP A 155 -8.69 29.52 10.55
CA ASP A 155 -9.56 29.39 11.72
C ASP A 155 -10.61 28.27 11.50
N ILE A 156 -10.24 27.05 11.90
CA ILE A 156 -11.03 25.84 11.74
C ILE A 156 -11.14 25.13 13.09
N SER A 157 -12.36 24.94 13.57
CA SER A 157 -12.62 24.21 14.82
C SER A 157 -12.27 22.72 14.69
N VAL A 158 -12.02 22.04 15.81
CA VAL A 158 -11.67 20.60 15.82
C VAL A 158 -12.75 19.75 15.12
N ALA A 159 -14.03 20.11 15.26
CA ALA A 159 -15.13 19.41 14.60
C ALA A 159 -15.08 19.56 13.07
N GLU A 160 -14.77 20.77 12.59
CA GLU A 160 -14.61 21.05 11.15
C GLU A 160 -13.37 20.37 10.57
N GLN A 161 -12.27 20.30 11.34
CA GLN A 161 -11.06 19.55 10.97
C GLN A 161 -11.37 18.07 10.79
N GLN A 162 -12.11 17.45 11.74
CA GLN A 162 -12.53 16.05 11.63
C GLN A 162 -13.46 15.81 10.44
N GLN A 163 -14.37 16.75 10.17
CA GLN A 163 -15.34 16.64 9.08
C GLN A 163 -14.66 16.64 7.70
N LEU A 164 -13.69 17.52 7.48
CA LEU A 164 -12.89 17.55 6.25
C LEU A 164 -11.74 16.54 6.26
N GLY A 165 -11.29 16.13 7.44
CA GLY A 165 -10.05 15.38 7.63
C GLY A 165 -8.81 16.24 7.30
N TYR A 166 -8.86 17.55 7.52
CA TYR A 166 -7.75 18.46 7.19
C TYR A 166 -6.94 18.82 8.43
N MET A 167 -5.61 18.86 8.29
CA MET A 167 -4.63 19.17 9.32
C MET A 167 -4.00 20.54 9.01
N PRO A 168 -4.50 21.65 9.61
CA PRO A 168 -4.12 23.01 9.21
C PRO A 168 -2.63 23.32 9.35
N LEU A 169 -1.97 22.77 10.39
CA LEU A 169 -0.54 23.00 10.63
C LEU A 169 0.39 22.21 9.70
N ARG A 170 -0.16 21.26 8.93
CA ARG A 170 0.59 20.41 8.00
C ARG A 170 0.23 20.68 6.54
N ASP A 171 -0.82 21.47 6.30
CA ASP A 171 -1.48 21.61 5.00
C ASP A 171 -1.73 20.26 4.32
N ASP A 172 -2.32 19.35 5.11
CA ASP A 172 -2.41 17.95 4.74
C ASP A 172 -3.78 17.37 5.07
N TYR A 173 -4.16 16.32 4.35
CA TYR A 173 -5.42 15.60 4.57
C TYR A 173 -5.13 14.24 5.20
N GLU A 174 -6.01 13.80 6.09
CA GLU A 174 -5.99 12.46 6.70
C GLU A 174 -6.08 11.37 5.62
N ILE A 175 -6.82 11.65 4.54
CA ILE A 175 -6.93 10.79 3.36
C ILE A 175 -6.53 11.59 2.14
N GLU A 176 -5.42 11.21 1.53
CA GLU A 176 -4.89 11.84 0.33
C GLU A 176 -5.50 11.22 -0.94
N TYR A 177 -5.34 11.94 -2.05
CA TYR A 177 -5.62 11.37 -3.36
C TYR A 177 -4.67 10.19 -3.62
N ASP A 178 -5.23 9.05 -4.04
CA ASP A 178 -4.47 7.82 -4.29
C ASP A 178 -3.68 7.34 -3.06
N GLN A 179 -4.39 7.12 -1.95
CA GLN A 179 -3.82 6.71 -0.64
C GLN A 179 -2.91 5.48 -0.69
N ASP A 180 -3.03 4.67 -1.73
CA ASP A 180 -2.27 3.43 -1.93
C ASP A 180 -0.98 3.65 -2.73
N ALA A 181 -0.58 4.89 -3.03
CA ALA A 181 0.62 5.17 -3.82
C ALA A 181 1.89 4.54 -3.23
N GLU A 182 2.00 4.54 -1.90
CA GLU A 182 3.12 4.00 -1.14
C GLU A 182 3.27 2.49 -1.35
N LYS A 183 2.20 1.75 -1.71
CA LYS A 183 2.27 0.32 -2.04
C LYS A 183 3.19 0.06 -3.25
N LEU A 184 3.41 1.04 -4.12
CA LEU A 184 4.34 0.90 -5.25
C LEU A 184 5.80 0.77 -4.81
N ILE A 185 6.13 1.32 -3.65
CA ILE A 185 7.50 1.39 -3.14
C ILE A 185 7.71 0.59 -1.86
N SER A 186 6.63 0.16 -1.18
CA SER A 186 6.71 -0.52 0.12
C SER A 186 7.50 -1.83 0.11
N GLY A 187 7.60 -2.50 -1.03
CA GLY A 187 8.37 -3.73 -1.20
C GLY A 187 9.69 -3.56 -1.95
N LEU A 188 10.13 -2.33 -2.23
CA LEU A 188 11.40 -2.10 -2.92
C LEU A 188 12.56 -2.21 -1.92
N SER A 189 13.42 -3.20 -2.12
CA SER A 189 14.76 -3.22 -1.51
C SER A 189 15.80 -2.73 -2.51
N VAL A 190 16.91 -2.18 -2.05
CA VAL A 190 18.07 -1.84 -2.89
C VAL A 190 19.19 -2.77 -2.49
N ASN A 191 19.63 -3.63 -3.42
CA ASN A 191 20.70 -4.58 -3.15
C ASN A 191 21.93 -4.23 -4.01
N TYR A 192 23.12 -4.60 -3.54
CA TYR A 192 24.37 -4.26 -4.23
C TYR A 192 24.63 -5.14 -5.47
N ASP A 193 24.01 -6.31 -5.51
CA ASP A 193 24.08 -7.32 -6.57
C ASP A 193 22.90 -7.24 -7.56
N ASP A 194 22.03 -6.23 -7.41
CA ASP A 194 20.95 -5.97 -8.37
C ASP A 194 21.51 -5.80 -9.78
N ASP A 195 20.93 -6.52 -10.74
CA ASP A 195 21.31 -6.34 -12.15
C ASP A 195 20.78 -5.00 -12.72
N ASP A 196 21.34 -4.54 -13.84
CA ASP A 196 20.95 -3.27 -14.48
C ASP A 196 19.44 -3.15 -14.70
N VAL A 197 18.76 -4.27 -14.94
CA VAL A 197 17.33 -4.31 -15.21
C VAL A 197 16.55 -4.17 -13.92
N GLU A 198 16.92 -4.88 -12.88
CA GLU A 198 16.31 -4.75 -11.55
C GLU A 198 16.43 -3.31 -11.06
N ILE A 199 17.61 -2.69 -11.25
CA ILE A 199 17.80 -1.28 -10.96
C ILE A 199 16.85 -0.40 -11.77
N GLU A 200 16.70 -0.63 -13.08
CA GLU A 200 15.83 0.17 -13.94
C GLU A 200 14.33 -0.06 -13.63
N MET A 201 13.95 -1.27 -13.24
CA MET A 201 12.62 -1.61 -12.72
C MET A 201 12.34 -0.82 -11.44
N LYS A 202 13.24 -0.87 -10.46
CA LYS A 202 13.09 -0.15 -9.18
C LYS A 202 12.98 1.36 -9.43
N ARG A 203 13.81 1.92 -10.33
CA ARG A 203 13.70 3.31 -10.78
C ARG A 203 12.36 3.64 -11.42
N ALA A 204 11.80 2.75 -12.23
CA ALA A 204 10.48 2.94 -12.83
C ALA A 204 9.36 2.99 -11.76
N HIS A 205 9.42 2.14 -10.73
CA HIS A 205 8.48 2.17 -9.60
C HIS A 205 8.57 3.49 -8.83
N VAL A 206 9.80 3.95 -8.56
CA VAL A 206 10.03 5.25 -7.92
C VAL A 206 9.50 6.39 -8.79
N ASP A 207 9.74 6.38 -10.11
CA ASP A 207 9.23 7.42 -11.01
C ASP A 207 7.69 7.42 -11.07
N MET A 208 7.05 6.24 -11.05
CA MET A 208 5.59 6.12 -10.93
C MET A 208 5.08 6.74 -9.63
N TYR A 209 5.73 6.43 -8.50
CA TYR A 209 5.39 7.01 -7.20
C TYR A 209 5.57 8.54 -7.18
N VAL A 210 6.68 9.06 -7.72
CA VAL A 210 6.94 10.50 -7.83
C VAL A 210 5.86 11.20 -8.66
N ARG A 211 5.38 10.58 -9.75
CA ARG A 211 4.26 11.14 -10.54
C ARG A 211 2.96 11.22 -9.72
N LYS A 212 2.67 10.21 -8.89
CA LYS A 212 1.53 10.26 -7.96
C LYS A 212 1.68 11.39 -6.93
N LEU A 213 2.87 11.54 -6.34
CA LEU A 213 3.17 12.63 -5.41
C LEU A 213 3.00 14.02 -6.05
N ARG A 214 3.43 14.19 -7.30
CA ARG A 214 3.23 15.45 -8.03
C ARG A 214 1.76 15.79 -8.21
N GLU A 215 0.91 14.81 -8.50
CA GLU A 215 -0.54 15.03 -8.62
C GLU A 215 -1.17 15.31 -7.25
N ARG A 216 -0.75 14.64 -6.17
CA ARG A 216 -1.17 14.99 -4.79
C ARG A 216 -0.80 16.45 -4.46
N GLN A 217 0.42 16.87 -4.77
CA GLN A 217 0.86 18.24 -4.52
C GLN A 217 0.08 19.25 -5.38
N ARG A 218 -0.17 18.95 -6.65
CA ARG A 218 -1.00 19.78 -7.54
C ARG A 218 -2.40 19.97 -6.97
N ARG A 219 -3.01 18.91 -6.45
CA ARG A 219 -4.33 18.94 -5.79
C ARG A 219 -4.34 19.82 -4.55
N LYS A 220 -3.31 19.72 -3.69
CA LYS A 220 -3.13 20.61 -2.53
C LYS A 220 -3.02 22.08 -2.95
N ASN A 221 -2.21 22.36 -3.98
CA ASN A 221 -2.08 23.71 -4.52
C ASN A 221 -3.42 24.25 -5.01
N ILE A 222 -4.21 23.46 -5.75
CA ILE A 222 -5.56 23.88 -6.19
C ILE A 222 -6.46 24.15 -4.97
N ALA A 223 -6.49 23.27 -3.97
CA ALA A 223 -7.31 23.47 -2.78
C ALA A 223 -6.95 24.79 -2.05
N ARG A 224 -5.66 25.12 -2.01
CA ARG A 224 -5.13 26.35 -1.42
C ARG A 224 -5.44 27.58 -2.28
N ASP A 225 -5.06 27.57 -3.56
CA ASP A 225 -5.17 28.69 -4.48
C ASP A 225 -6.63 29.16 -4.67
N TYR A 226 -7.58 28.23 -4.53
CA TYR A 226 -9.01 28.51 -4.64
C TYR A 226 -9.74 28.60 -3.29
N ASN A 227 -9.03 28.59 -2.15
CA ASN A 227 -9.61 28.65 -0.80
C ASN A 227 -10.70 27.60 -0.55
N LEU A 228 -10.51 26.37 -1.03
CA LEU A 228 -11.52 25.32 -0.98
C LEU A 228 -11.78 24.79 0.43
N VAL A 229 -10.84 24.96 1.36
CA VAL A 229 -11.00 24.54 2.76
C VAL A 229 -12.06 25.40 3.48
N PRO A 230 -12.00 26.74 3.46
CA PRO A 230 -13.12 27.60 3.88
C PRO A 230 -14.41 27.36 3.08
N ALA A 231 -14.30 27.14 1.76
CA ALA A 231 -15.45 26.85 0.90
C ALA A 231 -16.21 25.60 1.34
N PHE A 232 -15.47 24.55 1.72
CA PHE A 232 -16.01 23.30 2.22
C PHE A 232 -16.96 23.53 3.40
N LEU A 233 -16.55 24.41 4.31
CA LEU A 233 -17.27 24.77 5.52
C LEU A 233 -18.39 25.81 5.27
N GLY A 234 -18.51 26.32 4.05
CA GLY A 234 -19.48 27.35 3.68
C GLY A 234 -19.14 28.75 4.22
N LYS A 235 -17.88 28.99 4.60
CA LYS A 235 -17.44 30.27 5.19
C LYS A 235 -17.31 31.39 4.14
N ASP A 236 -17.00 31.06 2.88
CA ASP A 236 -16.85 32.05 1.79
C ASP A 236 -18.08 32.93 1.52
N LYS A 237 -19.29 32.42 1.82
CA LYS A 237 -20.54 33.18 1.63
C LYS A 237 -20.76 34.20 2.76
N LYS A 238 -20.30 33.87 3.97
CA LYS A 238 -20.52 34.69 5.17
C LYS A 238 -19.63 35.94 5.15
N ASP A 239 -18.44 35.84 4.57
CA ASP A 239 -17.52 36.97 4.44
C ASP A 239 -17.94 37.90 3.27
N LYS A 240 -18.43 37.34 2.15
CA LYS A 240 -19.01 38.14 1.05
C LYS A 240 -20.30 38.89 1.43
N GLU A 241 -21.08 38.39 2.38
CA GLU A 241 -22.26 39.09 2.92
C GLU A 241 -21.89 40.19 3.93
N LYS A 242 -20.77 40.04 4.66
CA LYS A 242 -20.24 41.07 5.57
C LYS A 242 -19.57 42.24 4.87
N GLU A 243 -19.01 42.04 3.67
CA GLU A 243 -18.33 43.10 2.89
C GLU A 243 -19.27 44.04 2.12
N LYS A 244 -20.60 43.84 2.13
CA LYS A 244 -21.52 44.84 1.58
C LYS A 244 -21.73 45.98 2.58
N PRO A 245 -21.31 47.23 2.29
CA PRO A 245 -21.54 48.34 3.21
C PRO A 245 -23.03 48.71 3.21
N ALA A 246 -23.62 48.74 4.40
CA ALA A 246 -24.91 49.39 4.62
C ALA A 246 -24.73 50.91 4.47
N LEU A 247 -25.12 51.48 3.33
CA LEU A 247 -25.25 52.94 3.18
C LEU A 247 -26.68 53.35 3.48
N GLY A 248 -26.87 54.05 4.60
CA GLY A 248 -28.09 54.78 4.94
C GLY A 248 -27.78 56.24 5.23
N GLY A 249 -28.38 57.14 4.44
CA GLY A 249 -28.86 58.47 4.84
C GLY A 249 -27.87 59.65 4.90
N GLY A 250 -28.10 60.68 4.06
CA GLY A 250 -27.63 62.04 4.35
C GLY A 250 -27.35 63.01 3.18
N ALA A 251 -28.41 63.53 2.56
CA ALA A 251 -28.60 64.86 1.94
C ALA A 251 -27.51 65.64 1.16
N SER A 252 -27.98 66.15 0.00
CA SER A 252 -27.73 67.45 -0.65
C SER A 252 -26.60 67.61 -1.68
N GLY A 253 -26.94 68.22 -2.82
CA GLY A 253 -26.00 68.75 -3.81
C GLY A 253 -26.40 68.46 -5.26
N ALA A 254 -26.80 69.50 -5.99
CA ALA A 254 -27.39 69.47 -7.32
C ALA A 254 -26.38 69.46 -8.49
N ALA A 255 -26.94 69.37 -9.71
CA ALA A 255 -26.38 69.63 -11.06
C ALA A 255 -25.55 68.50 -11.70
N ALA A 256 -25.55 68.25 -13.02
CA ALA A 256 -26.39 68.62 -14.16
C ALA A 256 -25.87 67.80 -15.38
N GLY A 257 -26.77 67.45 -16.31
CA GLY A 257 -26.46 67.05 -17.70
C GLY A 257 -25.98 65.60 -17.88
N GLY A 258 -26.42 64.83 -18.87
CA GLY A 258 -27.33 65.06 -19.99
C GLY A 258 -27.22 63.90 -20.98
N GLY A 259 -28.34 63.54 -21.61
CA GLY A 259 -28.38 63.05 -23.00
C GLY A 259 -28.27 61.55 -23.29
N GLY A 260 -29.36 61.02 -23.89
CA GLY A 260 -29.33 59.91 -24.88
C GLY A 260 -29.70 58.53 -24.32
N ALA A 261 -30.96 58.05 -24.32
CA ALA A 261 -31.93 57.78 -25.40
C ALA A 261 -31.74 56.43 -26.14
N GLY A 262 -32.82 55.63 -26.14
CA GLY A 262 -33.03 54.37 -26.88
C GLY A 262 -32.99 53.15 -25.95
N GLY A 263 -34.04 52.37 -25.68
CA GLY A 263 -35.29 52.03 -26.38
C GLY A 263 -35.46 50.51 -26.14
N ALA A 264 -36.32 50.08 -25.22
CA ALA A 264 -37.73 49.68 -25.42
C ALA A 264 -37.92 48.14 -25.51
N ALA A 265 -39.08 47.70 -24.98
CA ALA A 265 -39.70 46.37 -24.93
C ALA A 265 -39.11 45.36 -23.91
N ALA A 266 -39.67 45.13 -22.73
CA ALA A 266 -41.02 44.68 -22.34
C ALA A 266 -41.35 43.22 -22.73
N ALA A 267 -41.32 42.32 -21.74
CA ALA A 267 -42.29 41.23 -21.62
C ALA A 267 -42.33 40.72 -20.17
N SER A 268 -43.51 40.83 -19.60
CA SER A 268 -43.97 40.43 -18.27
C SER A 268 -44.24 38.93 -18.15
N SER A 269 -44.00 38.33 -16.97
CA SER A 269 -44.92 37.35 -16.38
C SER A 269 -44.58 37.07 -14.90
N THR A 270 -45.33 37.72 -14.02
CA THR A 270 -46.02 37.15 -12.84
C THR A 270 -45.49 35.84 -12.23
N ALA A 271 -44.99 35.93 -11.00
CA ALA A 271 -44.93 34.83 -10.03
C ALA A 271 -45.73 35.24 -8.78
N PRO A 272 -46.59 34.37 -8.21
CA PRO A 272 -47.43 34.73 -7.09
C PRO A 272 -46.67 34.63 -5.76
N SER A 273 -46.92 35.62 -4.92
CA SER A 273 -46.57 35.63 -3.50
C SER A 273 -47.54 34.72 -2.75
N ALA A 274 -47.02 33.78 -1.96
CA ALA A 274 -47.80 32.99 -1.01
C ALA A 274 -47.15 33.09 0.38
N THR A 275 -47.80 33.86 1.23
CA THR A 275 -47.65 33.86 2.68
C THR A 275 -48.26 32.58 3.26
N ALA A 276 -47.50 31.77 3.99
CA ALA A 276 -48.05 30.82 4.96
C ALA A 276 -47.01 30.37 6.00
N GLY A 277 -47.24 30.78 7.25
CA GLY A 277 -47.32 29.89 8.40
C GLY A 277 -46.11 29.02 8.75
N SER A 278 -45.36 29.46 9.74
CA SER A 278 -44.56 28.61 10.63
C SER A 278 -45.42 27.50 11.26
N SER A 279 -45.09 26.24 10.98
CA SER A 279 -45.32 25.12 11.89
C SER A 279 -44.10 24.20 11.84
N GLY A 280 -43.35 24.18 12.94
CA GLY A 280 -42.16 23.35 13.10
C GLY A 280 -42.54 21.87 13.10
N ALA A 281 -42.13 21.16 12.04
CA ALA A 281 -42.07 19.71 12.08
C ALA A 281 -40.89 19.28 12.97
N PRO A 282 -41.05 18.27 13.84
CA PRO A 282 -39.94 17.77 14.64
C PRO A 282 -38.85 17.18 13.74
N PRO A 283 -37.56 17.28 14.10
CA PRO A 283 -36.49 16.70 13.30
C PRO A 283 -36.68 15.19 13.22
N ALA A 284 -36.74 14.67 11.99
CA ALA A 284 -36.80 13.24 11.74
C ALA A 284 -35.64 12.52 12.48
N PRO A 285 -35.88 11.34 13.08
CA PRO A 285 -34.85 10.63 13.82
C PRO A 285 -33.66 10.33 12.92
N LYS A 286 -32.46 10.77 13.32
CA LYS A 286 -31.21 10.55 12.58
C LYS A 286 -31.07 9.05 12.28
N ARG A 287 -31.19 8.70 11.00
CA ARG A 287 -31.02 7.33 10.50
C ARG A 287 -29.66 6.81 10.98
N LYS A 288 -29.64 5.65 11.67
CA LYS A 288 -28.37 5.04 12.11
C LYS A 288 -27.54 4.70 10.87
N ILE A 289 -26.37 5.32 10.76
CA ILE A 289 -25.44 5.10 9.65
C ILE A 289 -24.96 3.64 9.69
N THR A 290 -25.20 2.92 8.60
CA THR A 290 -24.80 1.51 8.47
C THR A 290 -23.29 1.35 8.30
N LYS A 291 -22.74 0.15 8.55
CA LYS A 291 -21.31 -0.14 8.32
C LYS A 291 -20.92 0.10 6.85
N GLU A 292 -21.78 -0.33 5.92
CA GLU A 292 -21.59 -0.10 4.48
C GLU A 292 -21.53 1.40 4.13
N GLU A 293 -22.44 2.21 4.69
CA GLU A 293 -22.45 3.66 4.43
C GLU A 293 -21.19 4.35 4.97
N LYS A 294 -20.68 3.92 6.13
CA LYS A 294 -19.40 4.44 6.68
C LYS A 294 -18.23 4.13 5.76
N GLU A 295 -18.13 2.90 5.27
CA GLU A 295 -17.06 2.49 4.34
C GLU A 295 -17.15 3.24 3.01
N GLN A 296 -18.36 3.45 2.48
CA GLN A 296 -18.57 4.24 1.27
C GLN A 296 -18.18 5.71 1.47
N ARG A 297 -18.54 6.32 2.60
CA ARG A 297 -18.10 7.70 2.93
C ARG A 297 -16.59 7.80 3.01
N LEU A 298 -15.91 6.81 3.57
CA LEU A 298 -14.45 6.76 3.63
C LEU A 298 -13.84 6.73 2.22
N LYS A 299 -14.35 5.88 1.33
CA LYS A 299 -13.87 5.78 -0.07
C LYS A 299 -14.06 7.07 -0.86
N LEU A 300 -15.12 7.83 -0.58
CA LEU A 300 -15.43 9.08 -1.25
C LEU A 300 -14.80 10.32 -0.58
N ARG A 301 -14.11 10.15 0.56
CA ARG A 301 -13.60 11.28 1.36
C ARG A 301 -12.61 12.17 0.61
N ALA A 302 -11.87 11.63 -0.35
CA ALA A 302 -10.99 12.42 -1.21
C ALA A 302 -11.75 13.46 -2.08
N LEU A 303 -13.05 13.27 -2.34
CA LEU A 303 -13.88 14.24 -3.06
C LEU A 303 -14.16 15.49 -2.22
N CYS A 304 -14.14 15.38 -0.89
CA CYS A 304 -14.31 16.51 0.02
C CYS A 304 -13.22 17.59 -0.15
N GLN A 305 -12.10 17.26 -0.79
CA GLN A 305 -11.05 18.24 -1.12
C GLN A 305 -11.52 19.29 -2.15
N PHE A 306 -12.53 18.95 -2.97
CA PHE A 306 -12.96 19.77 -4.12
C PHE A 306 -14.45 20.10 -4.15
N MET A 307 -15.22 19.65 -3.16
CA MET A 307 -16.67 19.84 -3.12
C MET A 307 -17.05 20.48 -1.80
N ALA A 308 -18.06 21.36 -1.78
CA ALA A 308 -18.56 21.89 -0.52
C ALA A 308 -19.17 20.76 0.33
N HIS A 309 -19.15 20.87 1.66
CA HIS A 309 -19.71 19.82 2.52
C HIS A 309 -21.17 19.49 2.18
N ARG A 310 -21.98 20.51 1.90
CA ARG A 310 -23.37 20.35 1.48
C ARG A 310 -23.50 19.57 0.17
N GLU A 311 -22.64 19.88 -0.81
CA GLU A 311 -22.65 19.21 -2.11
C GLU A 311 -22.22 17.75 -1.98
N PHE A 312 -21.25 17.47 -1.11
CA PHE A 312 -20.82 16.11 -0.81
C PHE A 312 -21.94 15.28 -0.15
N GLU A 313 -22.64 15.83 0.84
CA GLU A 313 -23.78 15.15 1.47
C GLU A 313 -24.92 14.91 0.47
N GLU A 314 -25.23 15.88 -0.39
CA GLU A 314 -26.25 15.72 -1.43
C GLU A 314 -25.84 14.66 -2.47
N PHE A 315 -24.59 14.66 -2.90
CA PHE A 315 -24.03 13.64 -3.79
C PHE A 315 -24.14 12.24 -3.16
N PHE A 316 -23.76 12.11 -1.89
CA PHE A 316 -23.85 10.84 -1.17
C PHE A 316 -25.28 10.32 -1.07
N GLU A 317 -26.23 11.18 -0.70
CA GLU A 317 -27.66 10.82 -0.65
C GLU A 317 -28.20 10.46 -2.03
N ASN A 318 -27.78 11.15 -3.09
CA ASN A 318 -28.17 10.84 -4.45
C ASN A 318 -27.61 9.48 -4.92
N MET A 319 -26.36 9.14 -4.59
CA MET A 319 -25.81 7.80 -4.85
C MET A 319 -26.58 6.70 -4.11
N HIS A 320 -26.96 6.94 -2.86
CA HIS A 320 -27.77 5.98 -2.11
C HIS A 320 -29.15 5.78 -2.74
N LYS A 321 -29.83 6.88 -3.08
CA LYS A 321 -31.11 6.85 -3.81
C LYS A 321 -30.98 6.11 -5.13
N GLU A 322 -29.92 6.36 -5.90
CA GLU A 322 -29.65 5.67 -7.16
C GLU A 322 -29.52 4.16 -6.95
N ARG A 323 -28.74 3.71 -5.94
CA ARG A 323 -28.58 2.28 -5.62
C ARG A 323 -29.92 1.63 -5.28
N VAL A 324 -30.74 2.29 -4.47
CA VAL A 324 -32.08 1.84 -4.08
C VAL A 324 -33.00 1.77 -5.31
N LEU A 325 -33.02 2.81 -6.13
CA LEU A 325 -33.84 2.86 -7.36
C LEU A 325 -33.42 1.76 -8.35
N ARG A 326 -32.12 1.56 -8.56
CA ARG A 326 -31.61 0.46 -9.42
C ARG A 326 -32.02 -0.91 -8.90
N ALA A 327 -31.97 -1.12 -7.58
CA ALA A 327 -32.46 -2.36 -6.97
C ALA A 327 -33.97 -2.53 -7.18
N LYS A 328 -34.75 -1.46 -6.99
CA LYS A 328 -36.20 -1.49 -7.22
C LYS A 328 -36.56 -1.73 -8.67
N VAL A 329 -35.83 -1.13 -9.62
CA VAL A 329 -36.02 -1.37 -11.05
C VAL A 329 -35.76 -2.85 -11.39
N ARG A 330 -34.67 -3.44 -10.88
CA ARG A 330 -34.38 -4.87 -11.07
C ARG A 330 -35.47 -5.77 -10.47
N GLU A 331 -35.98 -5.42 -9.30
CA GLU A 331 -37.10 -6.10 -8.64
C GLU A 331 -38.37 -6.04 -9.49
N LEU A 332 -38.77 -4.86 -9.95
CA LEU A 332 -39.95 -4.68 -10.80
C LEU A 332 -39.80 -5.40 -12.15
N GLN A 333 -38.61 -5.39 -12.75
CA GLN A 333 -38.31 -6.16 -13.96
C GLN A 333 -38.40 -7.68 -13.72
N ARG A 334 -38.04 -8.16 -12.52
CA ARG A 334 -38.22 -9.56 -12.13
C ARG A 334 -39.70 -9.91 -12.00
N TYR A 335 -40.50 -9.04 -11.39
CA TYR A 335 -41.95 -9.22 -11.31
C TYR A 335 -42.57 -9.36 -12.70
N ARG A 336 -42.24 -8.44 -13.60
CA ARG A 336 -42.72 -8.49 -15.00
C ARG A 336 -42.32 -9.78 -15.72
N ARG A 337 -41.08 -10.24 -15.57
CA ARG A 337 -40.61 -11.52 -16.16
C ARG A 337 -41.34 -12.75 -15.61
N ASN A 338 -41.86 -12.68 -14.39
CA ASN A 338 -42.61 -13.77 -13.77
C ASN A 338 -44.13 -13.59 -13.90
N GLY A 339 -44.59 -12.73 -14.81
CA GLY A 339 -46.01 -12.57 -15.12
C GLY A 339 -46.80 -11.71 -14.13
N ILE A 340 -46.15 -11.05 -13.18
CA ILE A 340 -46.81 -10.14 -12.24
C ILE A 340 -47.07 -8.83 -12.96
N THR A 341 -48.34 -8.43 -13.02
CA THR A 341 -48.75 -7.24 -13.77
C THR A 341 -49.22 -6.08 -12.90
N LYS A 342 -49.55 -6.37 -11.63
CA LYS A 342 -49.98 -5.39 -10.62
C LYS A 342 -49.04 -5.41 -9.41
N LEU A 343 -48.90 -4.27 -8.73
CA LEU A 343 -48.02 -4.16 -7.56
C LEU A 343 -48.54 -4.99 -6.37
N ASP A 344 -49.85 -5.09 -6.19
CA ASP A 344 -50.45 -5.77 -5.04
C ASP A 344 -50.16 -7.29 -5.03
N GLU A 345 -49.98 -7.87 -6.22
CA GLU A 345 -49.59 -9.27 -6.44
C GLU A 345 -48.12 -9.55 -6.03
N SER A 346 -47.29 -8.52 -5.87
CA SER A 346 -45.86 -8.68 -5.57
C SER A 346 -45.59 -9.23 -4.18
N ALA A 347 -46.44 -8.90 -3.19
CA ALA A 347 -46.28 -9.34 -1.81
C ALA A 347 -46.42 -10.87 -1.67
N GLU A 348 -47.41 -11.45 -2.34
CA GLU A 348 -47.64 -12.89 -2.35
C GLU A 348 -46.51 -13.63 -3.08
N TYR A 349 -46.03 -13.06 -4.19
CA TYR A 349 -44.90 -13.60 -4.94
C TYR A 349 -43.61 -13.60 -4.10
N GLU A 350 -43.27 -12.50 -3.42
CA GLU A 350 -42.09 -12.43 -2.56
C GLU A 350 -42.21 -13.36 -1.35
N ALA A 351 -43.39 -13.48 -0.73
CA ALA A 351 -43.62 -14.45 0.34
C ALA A 351 -43.41 -15.90 -0.14
N ALA A 352 -43.94 -16.24 -1.32
CA ALA A 352 -43.75 -17.55 -1.94
C ALA A 352 -42.28 -17.79 -2.33
N ARG A 353 -41.59 -16.78 -2.85
CA ARG A 353 -40.17 -16.82 -3.21
C ARG A 353 -39.29 -17.01 -1.98
N HIS A 354 -39.49 -16.23 -0.93
CA HIS A 354 -38.76 -16.35 0.33
C HIS A 354 -38.96 -17.73 0.96
N LYS A 355 -40.19 -18.27 0.92
CA LYS A 355 -40.47 -19.65 1.37
C LYS A 355 -39.72 -20.70 0.55
N ARG A 356 -39.57 -20.50 -0.78
CA ARG A 356 -38.77 -21.37 -1.66
C ARG A 356 -37.27 -21.26 -1.37
N GLU A 357 -36.75 -20.04 -1.20
CA GLU A 357 -35.33 -19.80 -0.89
C GLU A 357 -34.96 -20.40 0.48
N LYS A 358 -35.77 -20.18 1.52
CA LYS A 358 -35.56 -20.78 2.86
C LYS A 358 -35.58 -22.31 2.83
N ARG A 359 -36.44 -22.92 2.01
CA ARG A 359 -36.45 -24.38 1.80
C ARG A 359 -35.18 -24.87 1.08
N LYS A 360 -34.68 -24.11 0.10
CA LYS A 360 -33.45 -24.43 -0.63
C LYS A 360 -32.21 -24.28 0.25
N GLU A 361 -32.15 -23.23 1.08
CA GLU A 361 -31.08 -22.99 2.04
C GLU A 361 -31.03 -24.11 3.08
N ASN A 362 -32.17 -24.45 3.71
CA ASN A 362 -32.27 -25.57 4.64
C ASN A 362 -31.85 -26.92 4.01
N LYS A 363 -32.18 -27.13 2.72
CA LYS A 363 -31.74 -28.32 1.97
C LYS A 363 -30.23 -28.30 1.70
N SER A 364 -29.65 -27.15 1.38
CA SER A 364 -28.20 -26.99 1.17
C SER A 364 -27.38 -27.17 2.45
N VAL A 365 -27.86 -26.65 3.59
CA VAL A 365 -27.24 -26.84 4.91
C VAL A 365 -27.32 -28.30 5.35
N ALA A 366 -28.44 -28.98 5.07
CA ALA A 366 -28.58 -30.42 5.31
C ALA A 366 -27.65 -31.27 4.42
N GLN A 367 -27.38 -30.81 3.19
CA GLN A 367 -26.47 -31.46 2.25
C GLN A 367 -24.99 -31.24 2.63
N SER A 368 -24.61 -30.03 3.09
CA SER A 368 -23.27 -29.75 3.61
C SER A 368 -22.98 -30.46 4.94
N LYS A 369 -23.98 -30.68 5.80
CA LYS A 369 -23.83 -31.50 7.03
C LYS A 369 -23.71 -33.01 6.78
N ARG A 370 -24.11 -33.50 5.60
CA ARG A 370 -23.96 -34.91 5.20
C ARG A 370 -22.66 -35.19 4.44
N GLY A 371 -21.89 -34.16 4.06
CA GLY A 371 -20.63 -34.29 3.32
C GLY A 371 -19.37 -34.45 4.17
N SER A 372 -19.46 -34.34 5.50
CA SER A 372 -18.31 -34.44 6.42
C SER A 372 -18.09 -35.83 7.03
N GLY A 373 -18.56 -36.89 6.36
CA GLY A 373 -18.30 -38.26 6.80
C GLY A 373 -18.51 -39.30 5.70
N ALA A 374 -17.48 -39.50 4.85
CA ALA A 374 -17.06 -40.80 4.33
C ALA A 374 -16.05 -40.65 3.17
N GLY A 375 -14.86 -41.23 3.35
CA GLY A 375 -14.30 -42.22 2.43
C GLY A 375 -13.69 -41.76 1.11
N ALA A 376 -12.37 -41.96 1.00
CA ALA A 376 -11.58 -41.95 -0.22
C ALA A 376 -12.09 -42.93 -1.30
N GLY A 377 -11.87 -42.57 -2.57
CA GLY A 377 -12.04 -43.47 -3.72
C GLY A 377 -11.86 -42.73 -5.05
N ALA A 378 -10.82 -43.09 -5.80
CA ALA A 378 -10.44 -42.54 -7.09
C ALA A 378 -11.32 -43.05 -8.26
N GLY A 379 -11.32 -42.31 -9.39
CA GLY A 379 -11.76 -42.81 -10.70
C GLY A 379 -12.46 -41.76 -11.56
N GLY A 380 -11.84 -41.35 -12.67
CA GLY A 380 -12.31 -40.28 -13.56
C GLY A 380 -13.27 -40.71 -14.69
N GLY A 381 -13.60 -39.75 -15.56
CA GLY A 381 -14.12 -39.98 -16.92
C GLY A 381 -15.44 -39.28 -17.30
N THR A 382 -15.33 -38.03 -17.78
CA THR A 382 -15.98 -37.36 -18.94
C THR A 382 -17.45 -37.56 -19.39
N ALA A 383 -18.02 -36.40 -19.79
CA ALA A 383 -19.06 -36.09 -20.81
C ALA A 383 -20.55 -36.31 -20.44
N GLY A 384 -21.51 -35.42 -20.72
CA GLY A 384 -21.56 -34.12 -21.39
C GLY A 384 -23.04 -33.64 -21.56
N GLY A 385 -23.25 -32.34 -21.83
CA GLY A 385 -24.50 -31.73 -22.35
C GLY A 385 -25.54 -31.29 -21.29
N GLY A 386 -25.71 -30.00 -20.97
CA GLY A 386 -26.63 -29.03 -21.64
C GLY A 386 -27.98 -29.02 -20.90
N THR A 387 -28.62 -27.95 -20.41
CA THR A 387 -28.64 -26.51 -20.72
C THR A 387 -29.35 -25.74 -19.60
N ALA A 388 -28.95 -24.47 -19.41
CA ALA A 388 -29.72 -23.28 -19.01
C ALA A 388 -30.45 -23.22 -17.65
N GLY A 389 -29.92 -22.38 -16.75
CA GLY A 389 -30.60 -21.85 -15.57
C GLY A 389 -29.77 -20.77 -14.89
N ILE A 390 -29.99 -19.52 -15.28
CA ILE A 390 -29.25 -18.29 -14.93
C ILE A 390 -29.03 -18.18 -13.42
N LYS A 391 -27.75 -18.22 -13.01
CA LYS A 391 -27.24 -17.70 -11.74
C LYS A 391 -26.40 -16.47 -12.07
N GLU A 392 -26.73 -15.34 -11.46
CA GLU A 392 -25.77 -14.23 -11.36
C GLU A 392 -24.70 -14.67 -10.36
N GLU A 393 -23.61 -15.22 -10.90
CA GLU A 393 -22.34 -15.36 -10.19
C GLU A 393 -21.38 -14.30 -10.75
N GLY A 394 -20.54 -13.81 -9.84
CA GLY A 394 -19.71 -12.62 -10.02
C GLY A 394 -18.84 -12.67 -11.27
N LYS A 395 -18.43 -11.48 -11.70
CA LYS A 395 -17.49 -11.22 -12.78
C LYS A 395 -16.04 -11.58 -12.39
N ASP A 396 -15.88 -12.49 -11.43
CA ASP A 396 -14.66 -12.67 -10.61
C ASP A 396 -13.92 -13.98 -10.94
N SER A 397 -13.97 -14.43 -12.20
CA SER A 397 -13.31 -15.69 -12.62
C SER A 397 -12.41 -15.57 -13.85
N GLU A 398 -12.41 -14.46 -14.58
CA GLU A 398 -11.62 -14.35 -15.82
C GLU A 398 -10.13 -14.05 -15.55
N PHE A 399 -9.82 -13.50 -14.38
CA PHE A 399 -8.46 -13.05 -14.03
C PHE A 399 -7.95 -13.54 -12.67
N SER A 400 -8.61 -14.52 -12.04
CA SER A 400 -8.29 -14.94 -10.65
C SER A 400 -6.82 -15.35 -10.45
N ALA A 401 -6.13 -15.79 -11.51
CA ALA A 401 -4.71 -16.12 -11.47
C ALA A 401 -3.78 -14.91 -11.26
N ILE A 402 -4.22 -13.70 -11.65
CA ILE A 402 -3.42 -12.46 -11.58
C ILE A 402 -4.09 -11.35 -10.77
N GLU A 403 -5.34 -11.52 -10.36
CA GLU A 403 -6.16 -10.50 -9.67
C GLU A 403 -5.56 -10.04 -8.33
N ASN A 404 -4.96 -10.96 -7.57
CA ASN A 404 -4.34 -10.65 -6.28
C ASN A 404 -2.89 -10.17 -6.41
N LEU A 405 -2.35 -10.05 -7.64
CA LEU A 405 -0.97 -9.65 -7.87
C LEU A 405 -0.85 -8.12 -7.96
N SER A 406 0.23 -7.59 -7.39
CA SER A 406 0.53 -6.16 -7.45
C SER A 406 0.54 -5.65 -8.89
N GLY A 407 -0.08 -4.48 -9.10
CA GLY A 407 -0.17 -3.84 -10.42
C GLY A 407 -1.35 -4.31 -11.28
N PHE A 408 -2.17 -5.27 -10.82
CA PHE A 408 -3.37 -5.72 -11.52
C PHE A 408 -4.35 -4.58 -11.84
N GLU A 409 -4.58 -3.69 -10.87
CA GLU A 409 -5.47 -2.52 -10.99
C GLU A 409 -4.98 -1.47 -12.01
N LEU A 410 -3.72 -1.55 -12.45
CA LEU A 410 -3.13 -0.63 -13.43
C LEU A 410 -3.34 -1.10 -14.87
N LEU A 411 -3.86 -2.31 -15.09
CA LEU A 411 -4.02 -2.92 -16.40
C LEU A 411 -5.41 -2.67 -16.98
N SER A 412 -5.47 -2.39 -18.29
CA SER A 412 -6.72 -2.51 -19.05
C SER A 412 -7.12 -3.99 -19.23
N ASP A 413 -8.40 -4.26 -19.52
CA ASP A 413 -8.87 -5.65 -19.72
C ASP A 413 -8.11 -6.38 -20.84
N ARG A 414 -7.71 -5.67 -21.91
CA ARG A 414 -6.86 -6.23 -22.98
C ARG A 414 -5.47 -6.61 -22.47
N GLU A 415 -4.91 -5.82 -21.57
CA GLU A 415 -3.61 -6.10 -20.95
C GLU A 415 -3.69 -7.22 -19.93
N LYS A 416 -4.79 -7.32 -19.17
CA LYS A 416 -5.04 -8.45 -18.27
C LYS A 416 -5.07 -9.77 -19.06
N VAL A 417 -5.77 -9.79 -20.21
CA VAL A 417 -5.78 -10.94 -21.12
C VAL A 417 -4.37 -11.26 -21.63
N LEU A 418 -3.60 -10.26 -22.03
CA LEU A 418 -2.22 -10.45 -22.48
C LEU A 418 -1.36 -11.06 -21.38
N CYS A 419 -1.36 -10.49 -20.17
CA CYS A 419 -0.62 -10.96 -19.01
C CYS A 419 -0.94 -12.43 -18.69
N THR A 420 -2.22 -12.78 -18.63
CA THR A 420 -2.67 -14.18 -18.44
C THR A 420 -2.14 -15.08 -19.56
N SER A 421 -2.22 -14.65 -20.82
CA SER A 421 -1.76 -15.45 -21.98
C SER A 421 -0.23 -15.62 -22.08
N LEU A 422 0.52 -14.71 -21.45
CA LEU A 422 1.98 -14.70 -21.39
C LEU A 422 2.51 -15.33 -20.10
N ASN A 423 1.63 -15.71 -19.18
CA ASN A 423 1.96 -16.09 -17.80
C ASN A 423 2.90 -15.05 -17.14
N LEU A 424 2.64 -13.77 -17.42
CA LEU A 424 3.45 -12.64 -16.95
C LEU A 424 2.66 -11.92 -15.87
N SER A 425 3.29 -11.68 -14.71
CA SER A 425 2.61 -10.93 -13.64
C SER A 425 2.32 -9.49 -14.09
N PRO A 426 1.22 -8.87 -13.61
CA PRO A 426 0.88 -7.50 -13.95
C PRO A 426 2.03 -6.51 -13.78
N MET A 427 2.76 -6.60 -12.66
CA MET A 427 3.89 -5.71 -12.40
C MET A 427 5.07 -5.90 -13.36
N ARG A 428 5.39 -7.16 -13.73
CA ARG A 428 6.44 -7.44 -14.72
C ARG A 428 6.05 -6.84 -16.07
N TYR A 429 4.79 -7.02 -16.49
CA TYR A 429 4.30 -6.41 -17.73
C TYR A 429 4.37 -4.87 -17.70
N VAL A 430 3.89 -4.23 -16.63
CA VAL A 430 3.94 -2.75 -16.50
C VAL A 430 5.37 -2.23 -16.58
N THR A 431 6.32 -2.91 -15.94
CA THR A 431 7.76 -2.58 -16.01
C THR A 431 8.25 -2.63 -17.45
N VAL A 432 8.02 -3.75 -18.14
CA VAL A 432 8.44 -3.94 -19.53
C VAL A 432 7.80 -2.93 -20.48
N LYS A 433 6.50 -2.70 -20.32
CA LYS A 433 5.76 -1.67 -21.07
C LYS A 433 6.39 -0.30 -20.87
N THR A 434 6.73 0.06 -19.63
CA THR A 434 7.35 1.35 -19.30
C THR A 434 8.72 1.49 -19.96
N ILE A 435 9.58 0.47 -19.88
CA ILE A 435 10.90 0.47 -20.52
C ILE A 435 10.77 0.64 -22.04
N ILE A 436 9.93 -0.18 -22.69
CA ILE A 436 9.75 -0.15 -24.15
C ILE A 436 9.21 1.21 -24.62
N ILE A 437 8.21 1.77 -23.94
CA ILE A 437 7.63 3.06 -24.31
C ILE A 437 8.64 4.20 -24.09
N LYS A 438 9.35 4.21 -22.96
CA LYS A 438 10.40 5.20 -22.66
C LYS A 438 11.49 5.18 -23.73
N ASP A 439 11.98 4.00 -24.10
CA ASP A 439 12.97 3.83 -25.16
C ASP A 439 12.46 4.35 -26.50
N HIS A 440 11.23 4.02 -26.87
CA HIS A 440 10.63 4.47 -28.12
C HIS A 440 10.53 6.01 -28.16
N LEU A 441 10.13 6.64 -27.05
CA LEU A 441 10.07 8.09 -26.94
C LEU A 441 11.46 8.74 -27.00
N GLN A 442 12.47 8.18 -26.32
CA GLN A 442 13.84 8.69 -26.36
C GLN A 442 14.42 8.62 -27.77
N LYS A 443 14.20 7.51 -28.49
CA LYS A 443 14.62 7.36 -29.89
C LYS A 443 13.97 8.42 -30.80
N ARG A 444 12.67 8.70 -30.61
CA ARG A 444 11.98 9.76 -31.37
C ARG A 444 12.54 11.16 -31.10
N GLN A 445 13.17 11.37 -29.94
CA GLN A 445 13.82 12.63 -29.57
C GLN A 445 15.30 12.68 -29.99
N GLY A 446 15.81 11.68 -30.71
CA GLY A 446 17.21 11.59 -31.12
C GLY A 446 18.17 11.23 -29.97
N ILE A 447 17.65 10.80 -28.82
CA ILE A 447 18.44 10.40 -27.67
C ILE A 447 18.78 8.91 -27.79
N PRO A 448 20.07 8.51 -27.73
CA PRO A 448 20.44 7.10 -27.74
C PRO A 448 19.86 6.37 -26.52
N ALA A 449 18.90 5.46 -26.75
CA ALA A 449 18.35 4.60 -25.72
C ALA A 449 19.33 3.47 -25.40
N LYS A 450 19.72 3.34 -24.12
CA LYS A 450 20.63 2.30 -23.61
C LYS A 450 19.95 1.31 -22.66
N SER A 451 18.62 1.34 -22.52
CA SER A 451 17.96 0.50 -21.51
C SER A 451 18.11 -0.99 -21.85
N ARG A 452 18.43 -1.78 -20.82
CA ARG A 452 18.49 -3.23 -20.93
C ARG A 452 17.12 -3.79 -20.57
N LEU A 453 16.59 -4.65 -21.43
CA LEU A 453 15.34 -5.36 -21.14
C LEU A 453 15.58 -6.48 -20.12
N PRO A 454 14.58 -6.80 -19.27
CA PRO A 454 14.71 -7.86 -18.27
C PRO A 454 15.15 -9.21 -18.80
N SER A 455 15.99 -9.90 -18.01
CA SER A 455 16.53 -11.24 -18.34
C SER A 455 15.44 -12.30 -18.50
N TYR A 456 14.32 -12.16 -17.79
CA TYR A 456 13.14 -13.02 -17.94
C TYR A 456 12.38 -12.82 -19.26
N LEU A 457 12.67 -11.76 -20.02
CA LEU A 457 12.08 -11.57 -21.34
C LEU A 457 12.91 -12.29 -22.40
N ASP A 458 12.41 -13.45 -22.81
CA ASP A 458 12.89 -14.08 -24.03
C ASP A 458 12.47 -13.28 -25.30
N LYS A 459 13.02 -13.69 -26.44
CA LYS A 459 12.72 -13.06 -27.74
C LYS A 459 11.23 -13.14 -28.11
N VAL A 460 10.52 -14.16 -27.63
CA VAL A 460 9.12 -14.42 -27.96
C VAL A 460 8.19 -13.50 -27.17
N LEU A 461 8.36 -13.45 -25.84
CA LEU A 461 7.69 -12.53 -24.92
C LEU A 461 7.90 -11.09 -25.35
N LYS A 462 9.14 -10.69 -25.62
CA LYS A 462 9.47 -9.35 -26.12
C LYS A 462 8.70 -9.02 -27.40
N LYS A 463 8.69 -9.92 -28.39
CA LYS A 463 7.99 -9.69 -29.66
C LYS A 463 6.48 -9.59 -29.47
N ARG A 464 5.87 -10.44 -28.63
CA ARG A 464 4.44 -10.39 -28.33
C ARG A 464 4.03 -9.08 -27.66
N ILE A 465 4.80 -8.61 -26.67
CA ILE A 465 4.54 -7.33 -26.00
C ILE A 465 4.72 -6.16 -26.96
N LEU A 466 5.78 -6.15 -27.77
CA LEU A 466 6.02 -5.09 -28.76
C LEU A 466 4.90 -5.02 -29.80
N ASN A 467 4.46 -6.17 -30.33
CA ASN A 467 3.34 -6.24 -31.25
C ASN A 467 2.06 -5.70 -30.61
N PHE A 468 1.74 -6.13 -29.39
CA PHE A 468 0.58 -5.64 -28.66
C PHE A 468 0.61 -4.12 -28.47
N LEU A 469 1.76 -3.55 -28.06
CA LEU A 469 1.90 -2.11 -27.89
C LEU A 469 1.76 -1.35 -29.22
N THR A 470 2.22 -1.94 -30.32
CA THR A 470 2.08 -1.38 -31.66
C THR A 470 0.62 -1.40 -32.12
N GLU A 471 -0.06 -2.54 -31.99
CA GLU A 471 -1.48 -2.72 -32.35
C GLU A 471 -2.41 -1.86 -31.48
N SER A 472 -2.02 -1.65 -30.23
CA SER A 472 -2.73 -0.78 -29.29
C SER A 472 -2.39 0.70 -29.48
N GLY A 473 -1.51 1.06 -30.43
CA GLY A 473 -1.17 2.44 -30.78
C GLY A 473 -0.23 3.16 -29.80
N TRP A 474 0.41 2.45 -28.87
CA TRP A 474 1.36 3.05 -27.92
C TRP A 474 2.72 3.38 -28.57
N ILE A 475 3.10 2.63 -29.62
CA ILE A 475 4.34 2.82 -30.37
C ILE A 475 4.06 2.72 -31.88
N SER A 476 4.80 3.47 -32.71
CA SER A 476 4.65 3.42 -34.17
C SER A 476 5.37 2.21 -34.77
N ARG A 477 4.86 1.70 -35.91
CA ARG A 477 5.51 0.63 -36.70
C ARG A 477 6.86 1.04 -37.29
N ASP A 478 7.09 2.34 -37.43
CA ASP A 478 8.27 2.86 -38.12
C ASP A 478 9.38 3.22 -37.12
N SER A 479 10.32 2.29 -36.95
CA SER A 479 11.70 2.57 -36.51
C SER A 479 12.58 1.35 -36.80
N SER A 480 12.79 1.08 -38.09
CA SER A 480 13.98 0.32 -38.55
C SER A 480 15.17 1.26 -38.63
#